data_AF-A0A1H2GYY2-F1
#
_entry.id   AF-A0A1H2GYY2-F1
#
_cell.length_a   1.000
_cell.length_b   1.000
_cell.length_c   1.000
_cell.angle_alpha   90.00
_cell.angle_beta   90.00
_cell.angle_gamma   90.00
#
_symmetry.space_group_name_H-M   'P 1'
#
loop_
_entity.id
_entity.type
_entity.pdbx_description
1 polymer ?
#
loop_
_entity_poly.entity_id
_entity_poly.type
_entity_poly.pdbx_seq_one_letter_code
_entity_poly.pdbx_strand_id
1 'polypeptide(L)'
;MKKIILLIALVVLGTAAIQAQDKDQVQDQDQVHLMLVDGDVLQIRDQLQTRLRINQTLNDGTVISPDGKYRTRDQKRLRLKDGECLDKDGVKYRNEYQYRYKIQQENKGLSQSQVQERNQNRVHYMLVDGDVVQIRNREQTRLQQQLQLSDGSQLSPDGALLTRERKQLRLKDGECLNLDGKMYRNTYTHRKMIIQKKINANKNLLKKKAQKKTTIKKVTSKKRKS
;
A
#
# COMPACT_ATOMS: atom_id res chain seq x y z
N MET A 1 37.65 -39.26 31.62
CA MET A 1 36.18 -39.19 31.79
C MET A 1 35.73 -37.74 31.77
N LYS A 2 34.71 -37.42 30.93
CA LYS A 2 33.71 -36.31 30.98
C LYS A 2 34.25 -34.88 31.25
N LYS A 3 34.63 -34.07 30.24
CA LYS A 3 33.80 -33.25 29.30
C LYS A 3 32.63 -32.51 29.96
N ILE A 4 32.77 -31.19 30.14
CA ILE A 4 31.65 -30.24 30.07
C ILE A 4 32.11 -29.05 29.21
N ILE A 5 31.64 -29.07 27.97
CA ILE A 5 31.70 -27.98 26.99
C ILE A 5 30.47 -27.12 27.28
N LEU A 6 30.68 -25.84 27.61
CA LEU A 6 29.60 -24.89 27.85
C LEU A 6 29.17 -24.32 26.48
N LEU A 7 28.10 -24.90 25.95
CA LEU A 7 27.44 -24.51 24.71
C LEU A 7 26.77 -23.14 24.89
N ILE A 8 27.29 -22.16 24.16
CA ILE A 8 26.62 -20.90 23.83
C ILE A 8 25.44 -21.27 22.92
N ALA A 9 24.22 -21.29 23.48
CA ALA A 9 23.00 -21.42 22.70
C ALA A 9 22.69 -20.08 22.02
N LEU A 10 23.42 -19.81 20.95
CA LEU A 10 23.07 -18.80 19.96
C LEU A 10 21.86 -19.36 19.20
N VAL A 11 20.66 -19.01 19.65
CA VAL A 11 19.42 -19.28 18.91
C VAL A 11 19.43 -18.35 17.70
N VAL A 12 20.21 -18.72 16.69
CA VAL A 12 20.00 -18.31 15.31
C VAL A 12 18.69 -18.98 14.91
N LEU A 13 17.58 -18.26 15.07
CA LEU A 13 16.39 -18.59 14.31
C LEU A 13 16.77 -18.45 12.85
N GLY A 14 17.05 -19.60 12.23
CA GLY A 14 17.42 -19.71 10.85
C GLY A 14 16.38 -19.00 10.00
N THR A 15 16.81 -17.95 9.32
CA THR A 15 16.18 -17.52 8.08
C THR A 15 16.38 -18.64 7.07
N ALA A 16 15.54 -19.68 7.17
CA ALA A 16 15.20 -20.44 5.98
C ALA A 16 14.67 -19.39 5.01
N ALA A 17 15.49 -19.06 4.02
CA ALA A 17 15.07 -18.32 2.85
C ALA A 17 13.97 -19.15 2.20
N ILE A 18 12.73 -18.93 2.65
CA ILE A 18 11.56 -19.24 1.86
C ILE A 18 11.78 -18.37 0.63
N GLN A 19 12.23 -18.99 -0.46
CA GLN A 19 12.13 -18.40 -1.77
C GLN A 19 10.64 -18.18 -1.99
N ALA A 20 10.20 -16.98 -1.62
CA ALA A 20 8.90 -16.47 -1.96
C ALA A 20 8.87 -16.50 -3.48
N GLN A 21 8.11 -17.45 -4.03
CA GLN A 21 7.75 -17.42 -5.43
C GLN A 21 7.14 -16.06 -5.68
N ASP A 22 7.90 -15.26 -6.41
CA ASP A 22 7.61 -13.91 -6.83
C ASP A 22 6.41 -13.95 -7.77
N LYS A 23 5.23 -14.08 -7.18
CA LYS A 23 4.03 -13.56 -7.80
C LYS A 23 4.04 -12.10 -7.39
N ASP A 24 4.33 -11.23 -8.37
CA ASP A 24 3.96 -9.83 -8.44
C ASP A 24 2.44 -9.67 -8.16
N GLN A 25 2.00 -10.00 -6.95
CA GLN A 25 0.73 -9.54 -6.45
C GLN A 25 0.97 -8.07 -6.20
N VAL A 26 0.25 -7.23 -6.94
CA VAL A 26 0.22 -5.81 -6.66
C VAL A 26 -0.29 -5.66 -5.25
N GLN A 27 0.65 -5.51 -4.33
CA GLN A 27 0.34 -5.41 -2.93
C GLN A 27 -0.28 -4.03 -2.72
N ASP A 28 -1.39 -3.98 -2.01
CA ASP A 28 -2.03 -2.72 -1.69
C ASP A 28 -1.24 -2.04 -0.57
N GLN A 29 -0.35 -1.15 -0.99
CA GLN A 29 0.69 -0.48 -0.20
C GLN A 29 0.15 0.57 0.79
N ASP A 30 -1.05 0.37 1.34
CA ASP A 30 -1.65 1.31 2.29
C ASP A 30 -2.30 0.61 3.48
N GLN A 31 -1.96 -0.66 3.64
CA GLN A 31 -2.45 -1.49 4.71
C GLN A 31 -1.60 -1.30 5.94
N VAL A 32 -2.10 -0.42 6.80
CA VAL A 32 -1.57 -0.22 8.14
C VAL A 32 -2.36 -1.09 9.10
N HIS A 33 -1.64 -1.91 9.84
CA HIS A 33 -2.20 -2.60 11.00
C HIS A 33 -1.20 -2.53 12.16
N LEU A 34 -1.75 -2.59 13.37
CA LEU A 34 -1.02 -2.60 14.62
C LEU A 34 -1.05 -4.01 15.17
N MET A 35 0.10 -4.63 15.39
CA MET A 35 0.21 -6.00 15.88
C MET A 35 0.99 -6.03 17.18
N LEU A 36 0.50 -6.77 18.18
CA LEU A 36 1.26 -7.00 19.40
C LEU A 36 2.27 -8.11 19.16
N VAL A 37 3.55 -7.84 19.40
CA VAL A 37 4.65 -8.81 19.30
C VAL A 37 5.56 -8.62 20.51
N ASP A 38 5.75 -9.69 21.29
CA ASP A 38 6.63 -9.71 22.47
C ASP A 38 6.33 -8.60 23.49
N GLY A 39 5.05 -8.24 23.62
CA GLY A 39 4.58 -7.20 24.55
C GLY A 39 4.64 -5.77 24.00
N ASP A 40 5.17 -5.58 22.79
CA ASP A 40 5.24 -4.29 22.10
C ASP A 40 4.29 -4.23 20.90
N VAL A 41 3.55 -3.13 20.77
CA VAL A 41 2.75 -2.89 19.57
C VAL A 41 3.66 -2.39 18.45
N LEU A 42 3.67 -3.13 17.34
CA LEU A 42 4.34 -2.75 16.10
C LEU A 42 3.30 -2.22 15.12
N GLN A 43 3.58 -1.05 14.55
CA GLN A 43 2.91 -0.58 13.36
C GLN A 43 3.57 -1.19 12.14
N ILE A 44 2.80 -2.01 11.43
CA ILE A 44 3.22 -2.67 10.20
C ILE A 44 2.59 -1.92 9.03
N ARG A 45 3.45 -1.40 8.15
CA ARG A 45 3.06 -0.69 6.94
C ARG A 45 4.07 -1.02 5.85
N ASP A 46 3.62 -1.59 4.73
CA ASP A 46 4.49 -1.95 3.60
C ASP A 46 5.71 -2.78 4.01
N GLN A 47 5.52 -3.75 4.90
CA GLN A 47 6.57 -4.58 5.51
C GLN A 47 7.52 -3.84 6.46
N LEU A 48 7.49 -2.50 6.52
CA LEU A 48 8.18 -1.74 7.55
C LEU A 48 7.46 -1.92 8.88
N GLN A 49 8.22 -2.34 9.89
CA GLN A 49 7.74 -2.49 11.25
C GLN A 49 8.32 -1.38 12.11
N THR A 50 7.46 -0.55 12.69
CA THR A 50 7.87 0.53 13.59
C THR A 50 7.21 0.32 14.94
N ARG A 51 7.99 0.28 16.03
CA ARG A 51 7.43 0.21 17.38
C ARG A 51 6.59 1.45 17.67
N LEU A 52 5.36 1.23 18.11
CA LEU A 52 4.47 2.29 18.55
C LEU A 52 4.99 2.88 19.86
N ARG A 53 5.31 4.18 19.88
CA ARG A 53 5.91 4.85 21.05
C ARG A 53 4.91 5.58 21.92
N ILE A 54 3.80 6.01 21.34
CA ILE A 54 2.75 6.77 22.01
C ILE A 54 1.40 6.15 21.65
N ASN A 55 0.37 6.47 22.43
CA ASN A 55 -0.97 6.00 22.13
C ASN A 55 -1.41 6.50 20.75
N GLN A 56 -2.06 5.63 19.98
CA GLN A 56 -2.61 5.95 18.67
C GLN A 56 -4.13 5.86 18.71
N THR A 57 -4.79 6.85 18.09
CA THR A 57 -6.24 6.82 17.88
C THR A 57 -6.52 6.31 16.46
N LEU A 58 -7.34 5.27 16.36
CA LEU A 58 -7.82 4.66 15.13
C LEU A 58 -9.03 5.43 14.58
N ASN A 59 -9.41 5.17 13.33
CA ASN A 59 -10.48 5.90 12.64
C ASN A 59 -11.85 5.71 13.32
N ASP A 60 -12.09 4.55 13.92
CA ASP A 60 -13.30 4.26 14.69
C ASP A 60 -13.31 4.90 16.08
N GLY A 61 -12.27 5.67 16.45
CA GLY A 61 -12.11 6.28 17.76
C GLY A 61 -11.55 5.34 18.84
N THR A 62 -11.16 4.11 18.47
CA THR A 62 -10.41 3.23 19.36
C THR A 62 -9.04 3.83 19.66
N VAL A 63 -8.64 3.85 20.93
CA VAL A 63 -7.32 4.33 21.37
C VAL A 63 -6.50 3.13 21.84
N ILE A 64 -5.37 2.87 21.21
CA ILE A 64 -4.45 1.78 21.52
C ILE A 64 -3.14 2.32 22.07
N SER A 65 -2.62 1.68 23.12
CA SER A 65 -1.34 2.01 23.76
C SER A 65 -0.19 1.13 23.25
N PRO A 66 1.07 1.57 23.41
CA PRO A 66 2.26 0.80 23.05
C PRO A 66 2.33 -0.62 23.63
N ASP A 67 1.70 -0.86 24.78
CA ASP A 67 1.67 -2.17 25.45
C ASP A 67 0.52 -3.08 24.98
N GLY A 68 -0.26 -2.66 23.98
CA GLY A 68 -1.36 -3.45 23.41
C GLY A 68 -2.69 -3.37 24.14
N LYS A 69 -2.82 -2.56 25.21
CA LYS A 69 -4.16 -2.23 25.74
C LYS A 69 -4.85 -1.28 24.79
N TYR A 70 -6.17 -1.39 24.67
CA TYR A 70 -6.94 -0.45 23.89
C TYR A 70 -8.33 -0.22 24.47
N ARG A 71 -8.86 0.97 24.20
CA ARG A 71 -10.21 1.38 24.58
C ARG A 71 -10.99 1.69 23.33
N THR A 72 -12.09 0.98 23.09
CA THR A 72 -12.97 1.27 21.94
C THR A 72 -13.71 2.59 22.15
N ARG A 73 -14.34 3.13 21.10
CA ARG A 73 -15.22 4.32 21.20
C ARG A 73 -16.27 4.17 22.32
N ASP A 74 -16.86 2.98 22.43
CA ASP A 74 -17.85 2.61 23.46
C ASP A 74 -17.23 2.34 24.84
N GLN A 75 -15.99 2.80 25.09
CA GLN A 75 -15.31 2.71 26.38
C GLN A 75 -14.94 1.30 26.85
N LYS A 76 -15.08 0.26 26.01
CA LYS A 76 -14.68 -1.11 26.35
C LYS A 76 -13.16 -1.18 26.43
N ARG A 77 -12.63 -1.65 27.56
CA ARG A 77 -11.20 -1.86 27.79
C ARG A 77 -10.82 -3.28 27.42
N LEU A 78 -9.86 -3.43 26.52
CA LEU A 78 -9.43 -4.69 25.94
C LEU A 78 -7.90 -4.70 25.84
N ARG A 79 -7.32 -5.86 25.55
CA ARG A 79 -5.88 -6.01 25.31
C ARG A 79 -5.67 -6.99 24.16
N LEU A 80 -4.79 -6.65 23.24
CA LEU A 80 -4.31 -7.58 22.23
C LEU A 80 -3.56 -8.73 22.90
N LYS A 81 -3.71 -9.93 22.33
CA LYS A 81 -2.78 -11.04 22.60
C LYS A 81 -1.63 -10.99 21.61
N ASP A 82 -0.55 -11.67 21.94
CA ASP A 82 0.60 -11.79 21.04
C ASP A 82 0.16 -12.34 19.67
N GLY A 83 0.63 -11.69 18.60
CA GLY A 83 0.23 -11.94 17.22
C GLY A 83 -1.12 -11.37 16.79
N GLU A 84 -2.00 -10.94 17.72
CA GLU A 84 -3.26 -10.29 17.34
C GLU A 84 -3.00 -8.89 16.78
N CYS A 85 -3.85 -8.47 15.83
CA CYS A 85 -3.72 -7.15 15.22
C CYS A 85 -5.04 -6.38 15.11
N LEU A 86 -4.92 -5.06 15.07
CA LEU A 86 -5.99 -4.10 14.76
C LEU A 86 -5.64 -3.40 13.46
N ASP A 87 -6.58 -3.30 12.52
CA ASP A 87 -6.41 -2.39 11.39
C ASP A 87 -6.71 -0.94 11.80
N LYS A 88 -6.47 -0.01 10.87
CA LYS A 88 -6.72 1.43 11.07
C LYS A 88 -8.18 1.78 11.43
N ASP A 89 -9.12 0.88 11.15
CA ASP A 89 -10.55 1.07 11.37
C ASP A 89 -11.03 0.34 12.64
N GLY A 90 -10.09 -0.18 13.45
CA GLY A 90 -10.37 -0.81 14.74
C GLY A 90 -10.87 -2.25 14.64
N VAL A 91 -10.83 -2.87 13.46
CA VAL A 91 -11.22 -4.27 13.31
C VAL A 91 -10.09 -5.15 13.83
N LYS A 92 -10.43 -6.05 14.75
CA LYS A 92 -9.48 -6.99 15.37
C LYS A 92 -9.38 -8.29 14.57
N TYR A 93 -8.15 -8.75 14.37
CA TYR A 93 -7.83 -10.02 13.75
C TYR A 93 -7.01 -10.88 14.71
N ARG A 94 -7.17 -12.20 14.58
CA ARG A 94 -6.45 -13.20 15.38
C ARG A 94 -4.96 -13.25 15.05
N ASN A 95 -4.61 -12.91 13.82
CA ASN A 95 -3.25 -12.87 13.31
C ASN A 95 -3.16 -12.08 12.01
N GLU A 96 -1.94 -11.75 11.60
CA GLU A 96 -1.66 -11.06 10.34
C GLU A 96 -2.18 -11.83 9.11
N TYR A 97 -2.17 -13.16 9.12
CA TYR A 97 -2.70 -13.96 8.01
C TYR A 97 -4.19 -13.70 7.77
N GLN A 98 -5.00 -13.65 8.84
CA GLN A 98 -6.43 -13.36 8.76
C GLN A 98 -6.68 -11.95 8.20
N TYR A 99 -5.88 -10.97 8.64
CA TYR A 99 -5.93 -9.62 8.11
C TYR A 99 -5.64 -9.61 6.60
N ARG A 100 -4.51 -10.17 6.17
CA ARG A 100 -4.10 -10.24 4.75
C ARG A 100 -5.16 -10.93 3.89
N TYR A 101 -5.76 -12.00 4.38
CA TYR A 101 -6.84 -12.70 3.68
C TYR A 101 -8.10 -11.83 3.52
N LYS A 102 -8.54 -11.13 4.58
CA LYS A 102 -9.71 -10.25 4.54
C LYS A 102 -9.54 -9.13 3.51
N ILE A 103 -8.37 -8.51 3.50
CA ILE A 103 -8.02 -7.51 2.51
C ILE A 103 -8.04 -8.10 1.10
N GLN A 104 -7.40 -9.26 0.89
CA GLN A 104 -7.37 -9.89 -0.42
C GLN A 104 -8.79 -10.12 -0.96
N GLN A 105 -9.72 -10.49 -0.07
CA GLN A 105 -11.13 -10.65 -0.37
C GLN A 105 -11.82 -9.32 -0.70
N GLU A 106 -11.52 -8.24 0.01
CA GLU A 106 -12.06 -6.90 -0.29
C GLU A 106 -11.56 -6.34 -1.61
N ASN A 107 -10.33 -6.69 -1.99
CA ASN A 107 -9.78 -6.36 -3.30
C ASN A 107 -10.29 -7.29 -4.42
N LYS A 108 -11.08 -8.35 -4.13
CA LYS A 108 -11.68 -9.18 -5.17
C LYS A 108 -12.68 -8.36 -5.98
N GLY A 109 -12.38 -8.20 -7.27
CA GLY A 109 -13.17 -7.40 -8.20
C GLY A 109 -12.42 -6.16 -8.71
N LEU A 110 -11.30 -5.80 -8.09
CA LEU A 110 -10.33 -4.88 -8.68
C LEU A 110 -9.35 -5.68 -9.55
N SER A 111 -9.14 -5.28 -10.80
CA SER A 111 -8.03 -5.81 -11.59
C SER A 111 -6.70 -5.39 -10.98
N GLN A 112 -5.62 -6.16 -11.21
CA GLN A 112 -4.27 -5.78 -10.77
C GLN A 112 -3.90 -4.36 -11.22
N SER A 113 -4.30 -3.97 -12.44
CA SER A 113 -4.13 -2.61 -12.95
C SER A 113 -4.89 -1.54 -12.18
N GLN A 114 -6.06 -1.85 -11.60
CA GLN A 114 -6.81 -0.90 -10.76
C GLN A 114 -6.17 -0.72 -9.39
N VAL A 115 -5.59 -1.78 -8.82
CA VAL A 115 -4.81 -1.71 -7.57
C VAL A 115 -3.52 -0.90 -7.79
N GLN A 116 -2.81 -1.13 -8.90
CA GLN A 116 -1.61 -0.37 -9.29
C GLN A 116 -1.95 1.11 -9.47
N GLU A 117 -3.00 1.41 -10.22
CA GLU A 117 -3.45 2.78 -10.46
C GLU A 117 -3.85 3.46 -9.14
N ARG A 118 -4.49 2.75 -8.20
CA ARG A 118 -4.79 3.28 -6.87
C ARG A 118 -3.50 3.64 -6.12
N ASN A 119 -2.50 2.77 -6.11
CA ASN A 119 -1.24 3.01 -5.40
C ASN A 119 -0.45 4.17 -6.02
N GLN A 120 -0.34 4.21 -7.36
CA GLN A 120 0.28 5.32 -8.12
C GLN A 120 -0.39 6.67 -7.82
N ASN A 121 -1.71 6.69 -7.64
CA ASN A 121 -2.44 7.92 -7.33
C ASN A 121 -2.19 8.45 -5.92
N ARG A 122 -1.69 7.59 -5.02
CA ARG A 122 -1.51 7.89 -3.58
C ARG A 122 -0.07 8.23 -3.24
N VAL A 123 0.89 7.79 -4.06
CA VAL A 123 2.33 8.00 -3.85
C VAL A 123 2.91 8.84 -4.97
N HIS A 124 3.61 9.92 -4.61
CA HIS A 124 4.48 10.67 -5.52
C HIS A 124 5.69 11.16 -4.75
N TYR A 125 6.76 11.45 -5.48
CA TYR A 125 8.03 11.96 -4.94
C TYR A 125 8.19 13.39 -5.41
N MET A 126 8.50 14.31 -4.50
CA MET A 126 8.64 15.73 -4.79
C MET A 126 9.98 16.22 -4.27
N LEU A 127 10.69 17.04 -5.04
CA LEU A 127 11.87 17.74 -4.54
C LEU A 127 11.40 18.97 -3.76
N VAL A 128 11.83 19.08 -2.50
CA VAL A 128 11.58 20.24 -1.64
C VAL A 128 12.87 20.57 -0.91
N ASP A 129 13.35 21.80 -1.03
CA ASP A 129 14.54 22.28 -0.33
C ASP A 129 15.79 21.41 -0.57
N GLY A 130 15.91 20.86 -1.77
CA GLY A 130 17.02 19.99 -2.18
C GLY A 130 16.88 18.52 -1.78
N ASP A 131 15.81 18.16 -1.06
CA ASP A 131 15.53 16.80 -0.63
C ASP A 131 14.27 16.22 -1.28
N VAL A 132 14.37 14.99 -1.75
CA VAL A 132 13.22 14.25 -2.25
C VAL A 132 12.40 13.76 -1.07
N VAL A 133 11.14 14.17 -1.02
CA VAL A 133 10.15 13.65 -0.08
C VAL A 133 9.18 12.72 -0.80
N GLN A 134 8.97 11.54 -0.23
CA GLN A 134 7.86 10.67 -0.59
C GLN A 134 6.59 11.22 0.05
N ILE A 135 5.62 11.60 -0.77
CA ILE A 135 4.31 12.05 -0.33
C ILE A 135 3.34 10.89 -0.56
N ARG A 136 2.86 10.31 0.55
CA ARG A 136 1.86 9.25 0.55
C ARG A 136 0.62 9.70 1.30
N ASN A 137 -0.48 9.93 0.58
CA ASN A 137 -1.69 10.56 1.10
C ASN A 137 -1.39 11.93 1.75
N ARG A 138 -1.24 11.98 3.08
CA ARG A 138 -0.95 13.16 3.89
C ARG A 138 0.41 13.12 4.58
N GLU A 139 1.08 11.98 4.55
CA GLU A 139 2.37 11.81 5.17
C GLU A 139 3.50 12.13 4.20
N GLN A 140 4.58 12.68 4.75
CA GLN A 140 5.79 13.02 4.01
C GLN A 140 6.99 12.38 4.71
N THR A 141 7.74 11.59 3.96
CA THR A 141 8.96 10.94 4.47
C THR A 141 10.10 11.27 3.53
N ARG A 142 11.22 11.76 4.06
CA ARG A 142 12.43 12.00 3.26
C ARG A 142 12.93 10.68 2.68
N LEU A 143 13.22 10.68 1.39
CA LEU A 143 13.83 9.56 0.70
C LEU A 143 15.28 9.44 1.18
N GLN A 144 15.63 8.33 1.83
CA GLN A 144 16.96 8.13 2.41
C GLN A 144 17.93 7.43 1.44
N GLN A 145 17.39 6.63 0.53
CA GLN A 145 18.16 5.80 -0.39
C GLN A 145 17.64 5.98 -1.81
N GLN A 146 18.49 5.69 -2.78
CA GLN A 146 18.09 5.71 -4.17
C GLN A 146 16.91 4.74 -4.42
N LEU A 147 15.89 5.24 -5.10
CA LEU A 147 14.68 4.52 -5.43
C LEU A 147 14.69 4.08 -6.90
N GLN A 148 14.49 2.79 -7.14
CA GLN A 148 14.18 2.30 -8.47
C GLN A 148 12.68 2.45 -8.75
N LEU A 149 12.35 3.14 -9.84
CA LEU A 149 10.98 3.38 -10.31
C LEU A 149 10.52 2.23 -11.21
N SER A 150 9.20 2.11 -11.41
CA SER A 150 8.59 1.01 -12.16
C SER A 150 8.95 1.01 -13.65
N ASP A 151 9.31 2.17 -14.21
CA ASP A 151 9.80 2.29 -15.59
C ASP A 151 11.28 1.88 -15.74
N GLY A 152 11.96 1.55 -14.63
CA GLY A 152 13.38 1.21 -14.58
C GLY A 152 14.29 2.41 -14.33
N SER A 153 13.75 3.62 -14.21
CA SER A 153 14.51 4.82 -13.84
C SER A 153 14.94 4.78 -12.37
N GLN A 154 15.99 5.52 -12.02
CA GLN A 154 16.56 5.57 -10.67
C GLN A 154 16.53 7.01 -10.13
N LEU A 155 15.80 7.23 -9.04
CA LEU A 155 15.67 8.52 -8.37
C LEU A 155 16.54 8.57 -7.12
N SER A 156 17.42 9.55 -7.04
CA SER A 156 18.30 9.78 -5.88
C SER A 156 17.63 10.70 -4.85
N PRO A 157 18.03 10.61 -3.55
CA PRO A 157 17.53 11.48 -2.49
C PRO A 157 17.62 12.99 -2.75
N ASP A 158 18.57 13.42 -3.58
CA ASP A 158 18.82 14.83 -3.92
C ASP A 158 18.05 15.30 -5.17
N GLY A 159 17.23 14.44 -5.77
CA GLY A 159 16.43 14.73 -6.95
C GLY A 159 17.10 14.42 -8.29
N ALA A 160 18.32 13.86 -8.31
CA ALA A 160 18.91 13.34 -9.54
C ALA A 160 18.13 12.10 -10.04
N LEU A 161 17.80 12.07 -11.33
CA LEU A 161 17.04 11.01 -11.97
C LEU A 161 17.83 10.44 -13.15
N LEU A 162 18.20 9.17 -13.08
CA LEU A 162 18.77 8.42 -14.20
C LEU A 162 17.65 7.63 -14.88
N THR A 163 17.30 7.98 -16.11
CA THR A 163 16.24 7.26 -16.83
C THR A 163 16.73 5.87 -17.26
N ARG A 164 15.78 4.99 -17.62
CA ARG A 164 16.11 3.69 -18.24
C ARG A 164 17.04 3.81 -19.46
N GLU A 165 16.90 4.88 -20.23
CA GLU A 165 17.74 5.20 -21.40
C GLU A 165 19.10 5.82 -21.01
N ARG A 166 19.45 5.80 -19.71
CA ARG A 166 20.66 6.39 -19.13
C ARG A 166 20.76 7.91 -19.30
N LYS A 167 19.64 8.58 -19.53
CA LYS A 167 19.60 10.05 -19.54
C LYS A 167 19.63 10.55 -18.10
N GLN A 168 20.53 11.48 -17.82
CA GLN A 168 20.57 12.17 -16.53
C GLN A 168 19.65 13.39 -16.57
N LEU A 169 18.72 13.43 -15.63
CA LEU A 169 17.78 14.51 -15.39
C LEU A 169 17.88 14.92 -13.92
N ARG A 170 17.30 16.07 -13.57
CA ARG A 170 17.16 16.50 -12.18
C ARG A 170 15.79 17.13 -11.99
N LEU A 171 15.10 16.73 -10.93
CA LEU A 171 13.90 17.43 -10.48
C LEU A 171 14.26 18.87 -10.09
N LYS A 172 13.38 19.81 -10.40
CA LYS A 172 13.43 21.16 -9.83
C LYS A 172 12.60 21.22 -8.56
N ASP A 173 12.87 22.22 -7.73
CA ASP A 173 12.10 22.43 -6.51
C ASP A 173 10.60 22.54 -6.82
N GLY A 174 9.79 21.79 -6.07
CA GLY A 174 8.36 21.65 -6.25
C GLY A 174 7.93 20.71 -7.40
N GLU A 175 8.82 20.28 -8.29
CA GLU A 175 8.51 19.24 -9.28
C GLU A 175 8.34 17.88 -8.59
N CYS A 176 7.45 17.07 -9.14
CA CYS A 176 7.18 15.75 -8.59
C CYS A 176 7.05 14.69 -9.68
N LEU A 177 7.32 13.44 -9.33
CA LEU A 177 7.09 12.29 -10.19
C LEU A 177 6.31 11.18 -9.50
N ASN A 178 5.58 10.39 -10.27
CA ASN A 178 4.89 9.20 -9.77
C ASN A 178 5.80 7.95 -9.85
N LEU A 179 5.32 6.81 -9.37
CA LEU A 179 6.07 5.55 -9.40
C LEU A 179 6.45 5.07 -10.81
N ASP A 180 5.78 5.56 -11.86
CA ASP A 180 6.06 5.21 -13.25
C ASP A 180 7.12 6.12 -13.89
N GLY A 181 7.78 6.98 -13.11
CA GLY A 181 8.76 7.94 -13.64
C GLY A 181 8.15 9.12 -14.39
N LYS A 182 6.82 9.27 -14.37
CA LYS A 182 6.16 10.41 -15.02
C LYS A 182 6.33 11.65 -14.15
N MET A 183 7.02 12.65 -14.71
CA MET A 183 7.24 13.95 -14.07
C MET A 183 6.05 14.90 -14.25
N TYR A 184 5.86 15.77 -13.28
CA TYR A 184 4.84 16.79 -13.21
C TYR A 184 5.43 18.06 -12.59
N ARG A 185 4.90 19.21 -13.00
CA ARG A 185 5.37 20.51 -12.50
C ARG A 185 5.20 20.67 -10.99
N ASN A 186 4.16 20.05 -10.43
CA ASN A 186 3.86 20.02 -9.00
C ASN A 186 2.77 19.00 -8.67
N THR A 187 2.55 18.77 -7.38
CA THR A 187 1.50 17.89 -6.85
C THR A 187 0.09 18.25 -7.37
N TYR A 188 -0.22 19.53 -7.57
CA TYR A 188 -1.54 19.94 -8.08
C TYR A 188 -1.77 19.43 -9.51
N THR A 189 -0.79 19.60 -10.40
CA THR A 189 -0.87 19.11 -11.80
C THR A 189 -0.97 17.58 -11.85
N HIS A 190 -0.23 16.88 -10.98
CA HIS A 190 -0.35 15.43 -10.82
C HIS A 190 -1.78 15.02 -10.43
N ARG A 191 -2.32 15.60 -9.35
CA ARG A 191 -3.68 15.30 -8.86
C ARG A 191 -4.76 15.61 -9.90
N LYS A 192 -4.65 16.73 -10.63
CA LYS A 192 -5.58 17.10 -11.69
C LYS A 192 -5.62 16.04 -12.80
N MET A 193 -4.45 15.55 -13.22
CA MET A 193 -4.35 14.50 -14.24
C MET A 193 -4.99 13.18 -13.78
N ILE A 194 -4.81 12.80 -12.52
CA ILE A 194 -5.44 11.61 -11.93
C ILE A 194 -6.96 11.73 -11.97
N ILE A 195 -7.51 12.87 -11.52
CA ILE A 195 -8.96 13.11 -11.48
C ILE A 195 -9.52 13.06 -12.91
N GLN A 196 -8.85 13.71 -13.87
CA GLN A 196 -9.28 13.70 -15.26
C GLN A 196 -9.29 12.29 -15.85
N LYS A 197 -8.28 11.46 -15.56
CA LYS A 197 -8.19 10.07 -16.00
C LYS A 197 -9.36 9.24 -15.44
N LYS A 198 -9.68 9.40 -14.15
CA LYS A 198 -10.84 8.74 -13.52
C LYS A 198 -12.17 9.14 -14.15
N ILE A 199 -12.38 10.45 -14.40
CA ILE A 199 -13.59 10.96 -15.07
C ILE A 199 -13.73 10.33 -16.46
N ASN A 200 -12.64 10.27 -17.23
CA ASN A 200 -12.64 9.72 -18.59
C ASN A 200 -12.90 8.20 -18.59
N ALA A 201 -12.29 7.45 -17.66
CA ALA A 201 -12.54 6.02 -17.50
C ALA A 201 -14.02 5.74 -17.17
N ASN A 202 -14.62 6.49 -16.25
CA ASN A 202 -16.03 6.37 -15.90
C ASN A 202 -16.95 6.70 -17.09
N LYS A 203 -16.66 7.75 -17.86
CA LYS A 203 -17.40 8.08 -19.10
C LYS A 203 -17.33 6.93 -20.11
N ASN A 204 -16.16 6.30 -20.28
CA ASN A 204 -15.98 5.19 -21.21
C ASN A 204 -16.71 3.90 -20.77
N LEU A 205 -16.75 3.62 -19.46
CA LEU A 205 -17.53 2.51 -18.89
C LEU A 205 -19.04 2.72 -19.09
N LEU A 206 -19.54 3.94 -18.88
CA LEU A 206 -20.95 4.28 -19.13
C LEU A 206 -21.32 4.13 -20.61
N LYS A 207 -20.47 4.58 -21.53
CA LYS A 207 -20.66 4.39 -22.98
C LYS A 207 -20.68 2.91 -23.38
N LYS A 208 -19.76 2.08 -22.87
CA LYS A 208 -19.75 0.63 -23.14
C LYS A 208 -20.99 -0.09 -22.59
N LYS A 209 -21.49 0.29 -21.40
CA LYS A 209 -22.74 -0.24 -20.84
C LYS A 209 -23.97 0.18 -21.66
N ALA A 210 -24.00 1.39 -22.19
CA ALA A 210 -25.08 1.87 -23.07
C ALA A 210 -25.10 1.08 -24.40
N GLN A 211 -23.94 0.85 -25.02
CA GLN A 211 -23.84 0.08 -26.26
C GLN A 211 -24.27 -1.40 -26.10
N LYS A 212 -23.92 -2.04 -24.97
CA LYS A 212 -24.29 -3.44 -24.70
C LYS A 212 -25.80 -3.64 -24.46
N LYS A 213 -26.54 -2.60 -24.04
CA LYS A 213 -28.00 -2.65 -23.91
C LYS A 213 -28.73 -2.59 -25.25
N THR A 214 -28.16 -1.91 -26.25
CA THR A 214 -28.77 -1.79 -27.60
C THR A 214 -28.68 -3.08 -28.44
N THR A 215 -27.75 -3.99 -28.15
CA THR A 215 -27.53 -5.19 -28.98
C THR A 215 -28.42 -6.40 -28.61
N ILE A 216 -29.26 -6.32 -27.56
CA ILE A 216 -30.05 -7.47 -27.06
C ILE A 216 -31.45 -7.58 -27.71
N LYS A 217 -31.88 -6.68 -28.60
CA LYS A 217 -33.18 -6.80 -29.29
C LYS A 217 -33.04 -6.89 -30.81
N LYS A 218 -32.83 -8.11 -31.33
CA LYS A 218 -33.44 -8.61 -32.57
C LYS A 218 -33.10 -10.11 -32.75
N VAL A 219 -33.88 -10.98 -32.11
CA VAL A 219 -33.99 -12.40 -32.53
C VAL A 219 -35.48 -12.72 -32.69
N THR A 220 -35.93 -12.53 -33.93
CA THR A 220 -36.94 -13.28 -34.70
C THR A 220 -38.11 -13.99 -33.98
N SER A 221 -39.34 -13.53 -34.25
CA SER A 221 -40.54 -14.38 -34.24
C SER A 221 -40.98 -14.66 -35.68
N LYS A 222 -40.48 -15.74 -36.29
CA LYS A 222 -40.99 -16.26 -37.56
C LYS A 222 -42.20 -17.15 -37.23
N LYS A 223 -43.40 -16.60 -37.38
CA LYS A 223 -44.69 -17.29 -37.20
C LYS A 223 -44.79 -18.41 -38.26
N ARG A 224 -44.78 -19.68 -37.84
CA ARG A 224 -45.26 -20.80 -38.69
C ARG A 224 -46.78 -20.74 -38.70
N LYS A 225 -47.38 -20.61 -39.89
CA LYS A 225 -48.80 -20.89 -40.11
C LYS A 225 -48.96 -22.41 -40.25
N SER A 226 -49.92 -22.97 -39.52
CA SER A 226 -50.55 -24.26 -39.82
C SER A 226 -51.55 -24.08 -40.96
#